data_AF-A0A2D5BRB0-F1
#
_entry.id   AF-A0A2D5BRB0-F1
#
_cell.length_a   1.000
_cell.length_b   1.000
_cell.length_c   1.000
_cell.angle_alpha   90.00
_cell.angle_beta   90.00
_cell.angle_gamma   90.00
#
_symmetry.space_group_name_H-M   'P 1'
#
loop_
_entity.id
_entity.type
_entity.pdbx_description
1 polymer ?
#
loop_
_entity_poly.entity_id
_entity_poly.type
_entity_poly.pdbx_seq_one_letter_code
_entity_poly.pdbx_strand_id
1 'polypeptide(L)'
;MVTAPRRKGSADEPWVFGATDESSKIHLAKLIEWDQARPGAAQEILLRLPGMTDDVADAILDWIDADSEPRPAGAEVDTYAEFSVPISPRNGLPPNLEELLLVQGVEEFVLFGESRIVVQKVDDTPANRLDEFRPWVDYLTVYSGCRNESQSGLPRVFINQSNLFSLHQQLTRRMPIAWANFIILLRQYGPGDAGESSLGPELLTLDFTQPAEFTIDNMLDVIDSAVSVTQNDKAVRVPSPFSSDLLLMQHQLTRLFDQVTSDSNPFSIGQVNINMAPEEVLLAVPGIDEDLADKILAAQVNASDSESRRNHPVWLLTEGLVNIPTMKNLLPHLNTGGDVFRAEFWGRSDDRHGIYRCEAVVDATGLSARQTYLRELEVGKWPFLENQAQEKE
;
A
#
# COMPACT_ATOMS: atom_id res chain seq x y z
N MET A 1 -21.24 12.58 4.48
CA MET A 1 -21.20 11.17 4.87
C MET A 1 -20.51 10.44 3.74
N VAL A 2 -19.31 9.92 3.95
CA VAL A 2 -18.62 9.07 2.97
C VAL A 2 -19.04 7.65 3.32
N THR A 3 -19.84 7.03 2.48
CA THR A 3 -20.38 5.68 2.72
C THR A 3 -19.63 4.74 1.81
N ALA A 4 -19.02 3.67 2.33
CA ALA A 4 -18.38 2.65 1.50
C ALA A 4 -19.27 2.27 0.29
N PRO A 5 -18.69 2.00 -0.90
CA PRO A 5 -19.43 1.90 -2.16
C PRO A 5 -20.56 0.84 -2.16
N ARG A 6 -20.54 -0.11 -1.20
CA ARG A 6 -21.57 -1.14 -1.05
C ARG A 6 -22.56 -0.95 0.11
N ARG A 7 -22.50 0.15 0.87
CA ARG A 7 -23.54 0.45 1.87
C ARG A 7 -24.75 1.08 1.18
N LYS A 8 -25.93 0.49 1.41
CA LYS A 8 -27.23 1.08 1.02
C LYS A 8 -27.32 2.51 1.55
N GLY A 9 -27.21 3.49 0.66
CA GLY A 9 -27.72 4.83 0.94
C GLY A 9 -29.22 4.80 1.20
N SER A 10 -29.73 5.76 1.95
CA SER A 10 -31.18 5.90 2.12
C SER A 10 -31.80 6.36 0.79
N ALA A 11 -33.01 5.90 0.49
CA ALA A 11 -33.72 6.22 -0.76
C ALA A 11 -34.00 7.72 -0.97
N ASP A 12 -33.73 8.57 0.03
CA ASP A 12 -33.97 10.01 0.01
C ASP A 12 -32.72 10.86 -0.29
N GLU A 13 -31.53 10.26 -0.44
CA GLU A 13 -30.32 11.01 -0.84
C GLU A 13 -30.18 11.06 -2.38
N PRO A 14 -30.05 12.26 -2.99
CA PRO A 14 -29.93 12.40 -4.44
C PRO A 14 -28.59 11.91 -5.01
N TRP A 15 -27.59 11.75 -4.14
CA TRP A 15 -26.24 11.26 -4.46
C TRP A 15 -25.70 10.55 -3.23
N VAL A 16 -24.99 9.44 -3.41
CA VAL A 16 -24.07 8.94 -2.38
C VAL A 16 -22.76 8.53 -3.04
N PHE A 17 -21.69 8.49 -2.24
CA PHE A 17 -20.35 8.19 -2.74
C PHE A 17 -19.58 7.44 -1.66
N GLY A 18 -18.71 6.55 -2.12
CA GLY A 18 -17.77 5.79 -1.31
C GLY A 18 -16.44 5.69 -2.01
N ALA A 19 -15.36 5.90 -1.27
CA ALA A 19 -14.00 5.72 -1.77
C ALA A 19 -13.35 4.54 -1.04
N THR A 20 -12.66 3.69 -1.80
CA THR A 20 -11.82 2.61 -1.29
C THR A 20 -10.38 2.98 -1.61
N ASP A 21 -9.50 2.94 -0.60
CA ASP A 21 -8.06 3.07 -0.82
C ASP A 21 -7.55 1.83 -1.55
N GLU A 22 -7.02 1.97 -2.76
CA GLU A 22 -6.52 0.85 -3.54
C GLU A 22 -5.27 0.22 -2.90
N SER A 23 -4.57 0.92 -1.99
CA SER A 23 -3.48 0.35 -1.19
C SER A 23 -3.97 -0.68 -0.17
N SER A 24 -5.28 -0.78 0.09
CA SER A 24 -5.85 -1.88 0.90
C SER A 24 -5.95 -3.22 0.16
N LYS A 25 -5.46 -3.28 -1.09
CA LYS A 25 -5.55 -4.44 -1.99
C LYS A 25 -4.14 -4.94 -2.39
N ILE A 26 -4.07 -6.16 -2.90
CA ILE A 26 -2.87 -6.75 -3.50
C ILE A 26 -2.63 -6.12 -4.86
N HIS A 27 -1.52 -5.43 -5.01
CA HIS A 27 -1.11 -4.89 -6.30
C HIS A 27 -0.48 -5.99 -7.17
N LEU A 28 -0.95 -6.19 -8.40
CA LEU A 28 -0.51 -7.30 -9.27
C LEU A 28 1.02 -7.31 -9.49
N ALA A 29 1.66 -6.14 -9.55
CA ALA A 29 3.13 -6.05 -9.63
C ALA A 29 3.85 -6.74 -8.46
N LYS A 30 3.26 -6.69 -7.26
CA LYS A 30 3.84 -7.31 -6.07
C LYS A 30 3.72 -8.81 -6.08
N LEU A 31 2.69 -9.38 -6.70
CA LEU A 31 2.62 -10.83 -6.89
C LEU A 31 3.85 -11.33 -7.64
N ILE A 32 4.23 -10.67 -8.75
CA ILE A 32 5.41 -11.04 -9.53
C ILE A 32 6.71 -10.89 -8.71
N GLU A 33 6.89 -9.75 -8.02
CA GLU A 33 8.06 -9.54 -7.16
C GLU A 33 8.18 -10.61 -6.05
N TRP A 34 7.05 -10.97 -5.43
CA TRP A 34 7.01 -11.96 -4.35
C TRP A 34 7.22 -13.39 -4.87
N ASP A 35 6.71 -13.72 -6.06
CA ASP A 35 6.95 -15.00 -6.71
C ASP A 35 8.42 -15.18 -7.08
N GLN A 36 9.08 -14.12 -7.55
CA GLN A 36 10.52 -14.14 -7.84
C GLN A 36 11.36 -14.33 -6.57
N ALA A 37 10.94 -13.72 -5.46
CA ALA A 37 11.61 -13.88 -4.16
C ALA A 37 11.40 -15.28 -3.57
N ARG A 38 10.22 -15.87 -3.78
CA ARG A 38 9.86 -17.23 -3.32
C ARG A 38 8.95 -17.88 -4.38
N PRO A 39 9.49 -18.74 -5.26
CA PRO A 39 8.72 -19.39 -6.32
C PRO A 39 7.47 -20.11 -5.77
N GLY A 40 6.32 -19.86 -6.38
CA GLY A 40 5.01 -20.39 -5.98
C GLY A 40 4.24 -19.47 -5.01
N ALA A 41 4.86 -18.42 -4.48
CA ALA A 41 4.19 -17.50 -3.56
C ALA A 41 2.98 -16.81 -4.19
N ALA A 42 3.07 -16.39 -5.46
CA ALA A 42 1.95 -15.68 -6.07
C ALA A 42 0.73 -16.60 -6.28
N GLN A 43 0.96 -17.85 -6.65
CA GLN A 43 -0.10 -18.85 -6.80
C GLN A 43 -0.76 -19.13 -5.44
N GLU A 44 0.02 -19.37 -4.38
CA GLU A 44 -0.49 -19.55 -3.02
C GLU A 44 -1.36 -18.37 -2.56
N ILE A 45 -0.97 -17.14 -2.91
CA ILE A 45 -1.72 -15.93 -2.59
C ILE A 45 -3.04 -15.88 -3.35
N LEU A 46 -3.01 -16.10 -4.66
CA LEU A 46 -4.22 -16.07 -5.49
C LEU A 46 -5.21 -17.16 -5.07
N LEU A 47 -4.73 -18.36 -4.75
CA LEU A 47 -5.56 -19.49 -4.30
C LEU A 47 -6.32 -19.23 -2.98
N ARG A 48 -5.94 -18.22 -2.21
CA ARG A 48 -6.70 -17.79 -1.03
C ARG A 48 -7.92 -16.94 -1.38
N LEU A 49 -7.99 -16.41 -2.60
CA LEU A 49 -9.12 -15.59 -3.01
C LEU A 49 -10.37 -16.45 -3.28
N PRO A 50 -11.57 -15.98 -2.91
CA PRO A 50 -12.80 -16.71 -3.15
C PRO A 50 -12.99 -17.08 -4.62
N GLY A 51 -13.25 -18.36 -4.89
CA GLY A 51 -13.51 -18.87 -6.24
C GLY A 51 -12.27 -19.03 -7.14
N MET A 52 -11.04 -18.82 -6.63
CA MET A 52 -9.83 -19.08 -7.39
C MET A 52 -9.55 -20.59 -7.51
N THR A 53 -9.09 -21.03 -8.68
CA THR A 53 -8.64 -22.40 -8.96
C THR A 53 -7.18 -22.39 -9.43
N ASP A 54 -6.49 -23.53 -9.36
CA ASP A 54 -5.07 -23.62 -9.76
C ASP A 54 -4.83 -23.19 -11.22
N ASP A 55 -5.71 -23.61 -12.13
CA ASP A 55 -5.63 -23.27 -13.56
C ASP A 55 -5.84 -21.79 -13.82
N VAL A 56 -6.79 -21.16 -13.11
CA VAL A 56 -7.04 -19.72 -13.27
C VAL A 56 -5.94 -18.89 -12.61
N ALA A 57 -5.44 -19.30 -11.45
CA ALA A 57 -4.32 -18.63 -10.78
C ALA A 57 -3.06 -18.67 -11.67
N ASP A 58 -2.70 -19.83 -12.21
CA ASP A 58 -1.55 -19.96 -13.11
C ASP A 58 -1.76 -19.19 -14.42
N ALA A 59 -2.95 -19.26 -15.02
CA ALA A 59 -3.24 -18.50 -16.24
C ALA A 59 -3.19 -16.97 -16.03
N ILE A 60 -3.61 -16.47 -14.86
CA ILE A 60 -3.46 -15.04 -14.51
C ILE A 60 -1.98 -14.68 -14.40
N LEU A 61 -1.16 -15.55 -13.80
CA LEU A 61 0.25 -15.26 -13.57
C LEU A 61 1.07 -15.32 -14.88
N ASP A 62 0.83 -16.31 -15.73
CA ASP A 62 1.40 -16.39 -17.11
C ASP A 62 0.94 -15.19 -17.97
N TRP A 63 -0.28 -14.67 -17.75
CA TRP A 63 -0.73 -13.49 -18.49
C TRP A 63 0.10 -12.23 -18.17
N ILE A 64 0.63 -12.12 -16.95
CA ILE A 64 1.24 -10.88 -16.43
C ILE A 64 2.76 -10.96 -16.24
N ASP A 65 3.36 -12.15 -16.15
CA ASP A 65 4.81 -12.30 -16.04
C ASP A 65 5.50 -12.05 -17.39
N ALA A 66 6.82 -11.91 -17.40
CA ALA A 66 7.52 -11.38 -18.57
C ALA A 66 7.95 -12.45 -19.57
N ASP A 67 7.88 -13.72 -19.18
CA ASP A 67 8.38 -14.82 -20.00
C ASP A 67 7.25 -15.44 -20.82
N SER A 68 7.41 -16.67 -21.27
CA SER A 68 6.41 -17.37 -22.09
C SER A 68 6.41 -18.85 -21.78
N GLU A 69 6.95 -19.21 -20.61
CA GLU A 69 7.05 -20.59 -20.16
C GLU A 69 5.81 -20.89 -19.31
N PRO A 70 4.89 -21.74 -19.80
CA PRO A 70 3.63 -21.95 -19.11
C PRO A 70 3.85 -22.60 -17.74
N ARG A 71 3.16 -22.08 -16.72
CA ARG A 71 3.04 -22.72 -15.41
C ARG A 71 2.35 -24.08 -15.51
N PRO A 72 2.44 -24.96 -14.49
CA PRO A 72 1.90 -26.32 -14.55
C PRO A 72 0.43 -26.43 -14.97
N ALA A 73 -0.42 -25.50 -14.55
CA ALA A 73 -1.81 -25.40 -14.97
C ALA A 73 -2.11 -24.11 -15.76
N GLY A 74 -1.06 -23.43 -16.23
CA GLY A 74 -1.13 -22.12 -16.82
C GLY A 74 -1.48 -22.11 -18.30
N ALA A 75 -1.45 -20.92 -18.88
CA ALA A 75 -1.85 -20.68 -20.25
C ALA A 75 -0.96 -19.60 -20.86
N GLU A 76 -0.37 -19.93 -22.01
CA GLU A 76 0.55 -19.07 -22.74
C GLU A 76 0.10 -18.91 -24.20
N VAL A 77 0.97 -18.33 -25.04
CA VAL A 77 0.70 -18.06 -26.45
C VAL A 77 0.02 -19.21 -27.21
N ASP A 78 0.45 -20.46 -27.00
CA ASP A 78 -0.11 -21.62 -27.68
C ASP A 78 -1.58 -21.87 -27.31
N THR A 79 -1.91 -21.68 -26.03
CA THR A 79 -3.28 -21.82 -25.52
C THR A 79 -4.20 -20.74 -26.10
N TYR A 80 -3.78 -19.49 -26.08
CA TYR A 80 -4.60 -18.36 -26.56
C TYR A 80 -4.71 -18.28 -28.09
N ALA A 81 -3.79 -18.91 -28.83
CA ALA A 81 -3.87 -19.04 -30.28
C ALA A 81 -5.05 -19.90 -30.75
N GLU A 82 -5.58 -20.77 -29.89
CA GLU A 82 -6.72 -21.66 -30.18
C GLU A 82 -8.09 -20.99 -29.96
N PHE A 83 -8.12 -19.79 -29.37
CA PHE A 83 -9.37 -19.07 -29.15
C PHE A 83 -10.03 -18.70 -30.49
N SER A 84 -11.36 -18.54 -30.47
CA SER A 84 -12.13 -18.16 -31.66
C SER A 84 -11.65 -16.85 -32.29
N VAL A 85 -11.16 -15.94 -31.46
CA VAL A 85 -10.33 -14.79 -31.82
C VAL A 85 -8.98 -15.00 -31.15
N PRO A 86 -7.92 -15.33 -31.90
CA PRO A 86 -6.59 -15.49 -31.33
C PRO A 86 -6.12 -14.20 -30.65
N ILE A 87 -5.66 -14.35 -29.42
CA ILE A 87 -5.04 -13.28 -28.63
C ILE A 87 -3.66 -13.73 -28.17
N SER A 88 -2.86 -12.80 -27.67
CA SER A 88 -1.58 -13.12 -27.04
C SER A 88 -1.61 -12.66 -25.58
N PRO A 89 -0.98 -13.41 -24.67
CA PRO A 89 -0.68 -12.93 -23.33
C PRO A 89 -0.06 -11.53 -23.35
N ARG A 90 -0.33 -10.74 -22.32
CA ARG A 90 0.21 -9.38 -22.23
C ARG A 90 1.72 -9.38 -21.98
N ASN A 91 2.18 -10.36 -21.22
CA ASN A 91 3.52 -10.48 -20.67
C ASN A 91 3.96 -9.21 -19.92
N GLY A 92 3.06 -8.72 -19.07
CA GLY A 92 3.24 -7.51 -18.30
C GLY A 92 1.97 -7.07 -17.58
N LEU A 93 2.09 -6.02 -16.78
CA LEU A 93 0.96 -5.52 -16.00
C LEU A 93 -0.16 -4.98 -16.89
N PRO A 94 -1.42 -5.42 -16.69
CA PRO A 94 -2.54 -4.90 -17.44
C PRO A 94 -2.83 -3.45 -17.02
N PRO A 95 -3.37 -2.61 -17.94
CA PRO A 95 -3.66 -1.21 -17.67
C PRO A 95 -4.85 -1.02 -16.70
N ASN A 96 -5.69 -2.05 -16.57
CA ASN A 96 -6.82 -2.13 -15.66
C ASN A 96 -7.14 -3.62 -15.39
N LEU A 97 -8.00 -3.91 -14.41
CA LEU A 97 -8.38 -5.29 -14.09
C LEU A 97 -9.33 -5.93 -15.11
N GLU A 98 -10.03 -5.15 -15.95
CA GLU A 98 -10.95 -5.71 -16.96
C GLU A 98 -10.24 -6.58 -17.98
N GLU A 99 -8.96 -6.32 -18.24
CA GLU A 99 -8.18 -7.15 -19.14
C GLU A 99 -8.07 -8.59 -18.66
N LEU A 100 -8.20 -8.85 -17.35
CA LEU A 100 -8.21 -10.23 -16.83
C LEU A 100 -9.40 -11.04 -17.37
N LEU A 101 -10.44 -10.43 -17.94
CA LEU A 101 -11.51 -11.14 -18.65
C LEU A 101 -11.03 -11.85 -19.92
N LEU A 102 -9.83 -11.52 -20.43
CA LEU A 102 -9.20 -12.20 -21.56
C LEU A 102 -8.46 -13.48 -21.14
N VAL A 103 -8.16 -13.62 -19.84
CA VAL A 103 -7.44 -14.76 -19.29
C VAL A 103 -8.37 -15.97 -19.25
N GLN A 104 -7.83 -17.13 -19.60
CA GLN A 104 -8.60 -18.37 -19.59
C GLN A 104 -9.19 -18.66 -18.20
N GLY A 105 -10.49 -18.97 -18.16
CA GLY A 105 -11.20 -19.36 -16.95
C GLY A 105 -11.60 -18.22 -16.01
N VAL A 106 -11.22 -16.96 -16.32
CA VAL A 106 -11.69 -15.81 -15.55
C VAL A 106 -13.14 -15.48 -15.91
N GLU A 107 -14.03 -15.57 -14.93
CA GLU A 107 -15.44 -15.22 -15.08
C GLU A 107 -15.73 -13.79 -14.62
N GLU A 108 -16.56 -13.06 -15.37
CA GLU A 108 -16.92 -11.67 -15.06
C GLU A 108 -17.54 -11.51 -13.66
N PHE A 109 -18.40 -12.45 -13.26
CA PHE A 109 -19.04 -12.43 -11.95
C PHE A 109 -18.03 -12.62 -10.80
N VAL A 110 -16.99 -13.42 -10.99
CA VAL A 110 -15.96 -13.64 -9.97
C VAL A 110 -15.05 -12.42 -9.86
N LEU A 111 -14.70 -11.81 -11.01
CA LEU A 111 -13.85 -10.63 -11.06
C LEU A 111 -14.55 -9.38 -10.52
N PHE A 112 -15.76 -9.07 -11.00
CA PHE A 112 -16.47 -7.81 -10.69
C PHE A 112 -17.61 -7.95 -9.69
N GLY A 113 -18.04 -9.17 -9.38
CA GLY A 113 -19.22 -9.42 -8.57
C GLY A 113 -20.52 -9.20 -9.35
N GLU A 114 -21.63 -9.16 -8.62
CA GLU A 114 -22.92 -8.82 -9.21
C GLU A 114 -22.98 -7.30 -9.48
N SER A 115 -23.02 -6.90 -10.76
CA SER A 115 -23.42 -5.55 -11.17
C SER A 115 -24.92 -5.35 -10.92
N ARG A 116 -25.35 -5.21 -9.67
CA ARG A 116 -26.78 -5.03 -9.35
C ARG A 116 -27.00 -3.94 -8.31
N ILE A 117 -27.54 -2.82 -8.77
CA ILE A 117 -28.53 -2.13 -7.95
C ILE A 117 -29.68 -3.11 -7.79
N VAL A 118 -29.73 -3.80 -6.65
CA VAL A 118 -31.00 -4.33 -6.17
C VAL A 118 -31.83 -3.10 -5.82
N VAL A 119 -32.65 -2.62 -6.77
CA VAL A 119 -33.83 -1.86 -6.41
C VAL A 119 -34.70 -2.86 -5.66
N GLN A 120 -34.44 -2.99 -4.36
CA GLN A 120 -35.13 -3.96 -3.54
C GLN A 120 -36.59 -3.49 -3.52
N LYS A 121 -37.45 -4.21 -4.25
CA LYS A 121 -38.79 -4.41 -3.74
C LYS A 121 -38.60 -4.95 -2.34
N VAL A 122 -39.11 -4.22 -1.36
CA VAL A 122 -39.12 -4.61 0.05
C VAL A 122 -39.94 -5.89 0.14
N ASP A 123 -39.32 -7.03 -0.08
CA ASP A 123 -39.86 -8.35 0.20
C ASP A 123 -38.83 -9.08 1.08
N ASP A 124 -39.26 -9.39 2.30
CA ASP A 124 -38.54 -10.00 3.41
C ASP A 124 -38.00 -11.40 3.05
N THR A 125 -36.92 -11.45 2.27
CA THR A 125 -36.08 -12.64 2.15
C THR A 125 -34.80 -12.43 2.96
N PRO A 126 -34.43 -13.37 3.85
CA PRO A 126 -33.32 -13.17 4.77
C PRO A 126 -32.01 -13.04 3.99
N ALA A 127 -31.29 -11.95 4.26
CA ALA A 127 -30.06 -11.47 3.64
C ALA A 127 -28.84 -12.41 3.74
N ASN A 128 -29.00 -13.69 4.09
CA ASN A 128 -27.93 -14.52 4.64
C ASN A 128 -27.12 -15.34 3.61
N ARG A 129 -27.25 -15.12 2.29
CA ARG A 129 -26.37 -15.79 1.28
C ARG A 129 -25.55 -14.83 0.42
N LEU A 130 -25.84 -13.54 0.46
CA LEU A 130 -25.23 -12.53 -0.42
C LEU A 130 -24.09 -11.74 0.25
N ASP A 131 -23.84 -11.98 1.54
CA ASP A 131 -22.75 -11.35 2.30
C ASP A 131 -21.41 -12.13 2.24
N GLU A 132 -21.38 -13.35 1.67
CA GLU A 132 -20.19 -14.24 1.74
C GLU A 132 -19.24 -14.17 0.52
N PHE A 133 -19.72 -13.80 -0.67
CA PHE A 133 -18.86 -13.76 -1.87
C PHE A 133 -18.37 -12.34 -2.15
N ARG A 134 -17.06 -12.11 -1.96
CA ARG A 134 -16.39 -10.87 -2.36
C ARG A 134 -15.66 -11.08 -3.69
N PRO A 135 -15.89 -10.21 -4.69
CA PRO A 135 -15.23 -10.33 -5.99
C PRO A 135 -13.76 -9.93 -5.95
N TRP A 136 -12.98 -10.39 -6.92
CA TRP A 136 -11.53 -10.16 -6.93
C TRP A 136 -11.13 -8.69 -7.02
N VAL A 137 -11.95 -7.81 -7.58
CA VAL A 137 -11.69 -6.35 -7.56
C VAL A 137 -11.65 -5.75 -6.15
N ASP A 138 -12.12 -6.45 -5.11
CA ASP A 138 -11.99 -6.04 -3.71
C ASP A 138 -10.63 -6.42 -3.10
N TYR A 139 -9.91 -7.35 -3.73
CA TYR A 139 -8.65 -7.91 -3.24
C TYR A 139 -7.46 -7.58 -4.11
N LEU A 140 -7.67 -7.40 -5.42
CA LEU A 140 -6.65 -7.17 -6.42
C LEU A 140 -6.73 -5.73 -6.95
N THR A 141 -5.58 -5.21 -7.38
CA THR A 141 -5.52 -3.92 -8.08
C THR A 141 -4.28 -3.81 -8.97
N VAL A 142 -4.37 -2.94 -9.97
CA VAL A 142 -3.21 -2.42 -10.73
C VAL A 142 -2.93 -0.95 -10.40
N TYR A 143 -3.65 -0.41 -9.42
CA TYR A 143 -3.56 0.95 -8.95
C TYR A 143 -3.14 0.92 -7.49
N SER A 144 -2.13 1.68 -7.11
CA SER A 144 -1.81 1.92 -5.70
C SER A 144 -0.83 3.08 -5.62
N GLY A 145 -0.74 3.69 -4.46
CA GLY A 145 0.16 4.80 -4.28
C GLY A 145 0.06 5.34 -2.86
N CYS A 146 1.20 5.55 -2.22
CA CYS A 146 1.27 6.27 -0.95
C CYS A 146 2.40 7.29 -1.03
N ARG A 147 2.09 8.57 -0.86
CA ARG A 147 3.07 9.64 -0.84
C ARG A 147 4.08 9.43 0.29
N ASN A 148 5.33 9.73 -0.01
CA ASN A 148 6.43 9.72 0.95
C ASN A 148 6.47 11.06 1.71
N GLU A 149 5.39 11.33 2.43
CA GLU A 149 5.14 12.57 3.15
C GLU A 149 4.90 12.32 4.64
N SER A 150 5.21 13.31 5.47
CA SER A 150 4.79 13.37 6.86
C SER A 150 3.28 13.61 6.97
N GLN A 151 2.73 13.42 8.16
CA GLN A 151 1.33 13.71 8.45
C GLN A 151 0.95 15.19 8.16
N SER A 152 1.91 16.10 8.23
CA SER A 152 1.73 17.51 7.88
C SER A 152 1.78 17.80 6.37
N GLY A 153 1.94 16.78 5.51
CA GLY A 153 2.03 16.92 4.06
C GLY A 153 3.38 17.43 3.55
N LEU A 154 4.45 17.31 4.34
CA LEU A 154 5.81 17.65 3.90
C LEU A 154 6.52 16.40 3.39
N PRO A 155 7.27 16.45 2.27
CA PRO A 155 8.13 15.35 1.87
C PRO A 155 9.05 14.91 3.01
N ARG A 156 9.15 13.61 3.26
CA ARG A 156 10.06 13.07 4.27
C ARG A 156 11.51 13.35 3.89
N VAL A 157 12.35 13.58 4.89
CA VAL A 157 13.77 13.84 4.65
C VAL A 157 14.45 12.52 4.29
N PHE A 158 14.95 12.42 3.07
CA PHE A 158 15.78 11.29 2.64
C PHE A 158 17.10 11.29 3.42
N ILE A 159 17.35 10.25 4.22
CA ILE A 159 18.50 10.23 5.15
C ILE A 159 19.82 9.86 4.49
N ASN A 160 19.78 9.24 3.31
CA ASN A 160 20.97 8.83 2.57
C ASN A 160 21.46 9.89 1.57
N GLN A 161 21.14 11.17 1.81
CA GLN A 161 21.67 12.30 1.03
C GLN A 161 23.21 12.35 1.09
N SER A 162 23.83 12.80 0.00
CA SER A 162 25.30 12.96 -0.09
C SER A 162 25.83 14.19 0.63
N ASN A 163 25.06 15.28 0.65
CA ASN A 163 25.44 16.51 1.36
C ASN A 163 24.99 16.44 2.83
N LEU A 164 25.90 16.02 3.71
CA LEU A 164 25.63 15.84 5.14
C LEU A 164 25.32 17.15 5.88
N PHE A 165 25.86 18.28 5.44
CA PHE A 165 25.52 19.59 6.02
C PHE A 165 24.06 19.98 5.73
N SER A 166 23.62 19.83 4.48
CA SER A 166 22.23 20.07 4.09
C SER A 166 21.28 19.11 4.78
N LEU A 167 21.64 17.82 4.85
CA LEU A 167 20.87 16.80 5.57
C LEU A 167 20.70 17.20 7.05
N HIS A 168 21.78 17.56 7.73
CA HIS A 168 21.74 17.98 9.13
C HIS A 168 20.84 19.21 9.34
N GLN A 169 20.91 20.21 8.46
CA GLN A 169 20.01 21.37 8.51
C GLN A 169 18.54 20.99 8.33
N GLN A 170 18.23 20.02 7.47
CA GLN A 170 16.86 19.53 7.28
C GLN A 170 16.36 18.76 8.51
N LEU A 171 17.20 17.89 9.08
CA LEU A 171 16.86 17.09 10.26
C LEU A 171 16.64 17.99 11.49
N THR A 172 17.57 18.91 11.78
CA THR A 172 17.48 19.79 12.97
C THR A 172 16.26 20.73 12.98
N ARG A 173 15.65 20.99 11.83
CA ARG A 173 14.37 21.73 11.73
C ARG A 173 13.16 20.90 12.16
N ARG A 174 13.26 19.57 12.15
CA ARG A 174 12.14 18.63 12.34
C ARG A 174 12.26 17.80 13.64
N MET A 175 13.48 17.55 14.11
CA MET A 175 13.76 16.67 15.24
C MET A 175 14.86 17.20 16.17
N PRO A 176 14.99 16.66 17.40
CA PRO A 176 16.03 17.05 18.34
C PRO A 176 17.44 16.94 17.76
N ILE A 177 18.34 17.84 18.18
CA ILE A 177 19.73 17.88 17.69
C ILE A 177 20.47 16.56 17.91
N ALA A 178 20.22 15.85 19.02
CA ALA A 178 20.81 14.55 19.32
C ALA A 178 20.50 13.51 18.22
N TRP A 179 19.27 13.50 17.69
CA TRP A 179 18.85 12.59 16.63
C TRP A 179 19.53 12.92 15.31
N ALA A 180 19.53 14.21 14.95
CA ALA A 180 20.20 14.69 13.75
C ALA A 180 21.69 14.38 13.79
N ASN A 181 22.37 14.68 14.91
CA ASN A 181 23.78 14.40 15.09
C ASN A 181 24.08 12.90 14.99
N PHE A 182 23.29 12.04 15.64
CA PHE A 182 23.49 10.59 15.57
C PHE A 182 23.34 10.05 14.14
N ILE A 183 22.31 10.49 13.39
CA ILE A 183 22.12 10.07 11.99
C ILE A 183 23.34 10.47 11.14
N ILE A 184 23.88 11.69 11.32
CA ILE A 184 25.09 12.13 10.60
C ILE A 184 26.30 11.28 10.97
N LEU A 185 26.54 11.03 12.26
CA LEU A 185 27.65 10.20 12.73
C LEU A 185 27.54 8.77 12.19
N LEU A 186 26.34 8.18 12.21
CA LEU A 186 26.09 6.85 11.67
C LEU A 186 26.37 6.80 10.17
N ARG A 187 25.98 7.83 9.42
CA ARG A 187 26.30 7.96 7.98
C ARG A 187 27.79 8.09 7.71
N GLN A 188 28.55 8.74 8.58
CA GLN A 188 29.99 8.97 8.41
C GLN A 188 30.83 7.75 8.76
N TYR A 189 30.54 7.10 9.90
CA TYR A 189 31.42 6.07 10.48
C TYR A 189 30.82 4.66 10.45
N GLY A 190 29.51 4.53 10.19
CA GLY A 190 28.80 3.27 10.35
C GLY A 190 28.65 2.83 11.82
N PRO A 191 28.03 1.67 12.05
CA PRO A 191 27.84 1.14 13.39
C PRO A 191 29.20 0.72 14.01
N GLY A 192 29.44 1.11 15.26
CA GLY A 192 30.64 0.81 16.01
C GLY A 192 30.42 0.92 17.53
N ASP A 193 30.91 -0.07 18.28
CA ASP A 193 30.68 -0.18 19.73
C ASP A 193 31.94 0.07 20.58
N ALA A 194 33.08 0.33 19.93
CA ALA A 194 34.35 0.61 20.60
C ALA A 194 34.40 2.03 21.17
N GLY A 195 34.93 2.18 22.38
CA GLY A 195 35.23 3.49 22.97
C GLY A 195 35.77 3.37 24.40
N GLU A 196 36.75 4.20 24.74
CA GLU A 196 37.27 4.31 26.11
C GLU A 196 36.32 5.10 27.02
N SER A 197 35.47 5.93 26.42
CA SER A 197 34.42 6.71 27.08
C SER A 197 33.15 6.71 26.22
N SER A 198 32.03 7.14 26.81
CA SER A 198 30.75 7.26 26.12
C SER A 198 30.22 8.68 26.24
N LEU A 199 29.82 9.29 25.12
CA LEU A 199 29.22 10.64 25.07
C LEU A 199 27.92 10.64 24.28
N GLY A 200 26.97 11.49 24.69
CA GLY A 200 25.76 11.74 23.91
C GLY A 200 26.07 12.45 22.58
N PRO A 201 25.31 12.18 21.51
CA PRO A 201 25.55 12.75 20.18
C PRO A 201 25.48 14.29 20.14
N GLU A 202 24.73 14.91 21.04
CA GLU A 202 24.64 16.38 21.19
C GLU A 202 25.90 17.04 21.76
N LEU A 203 26.81 16.26 22.37
CA LEU A 203 28.05 16.76 22.96
C LEU A 203 29.22 16.75 21.96
N LEU A 204 29.02 16.20 20.77
CA LEU A 204 30.04 16.11 19.73
C LEU A 204 29.95 17.27 18.74
N THR A 205 31.12 17.71 18.28
CA THR A 205 31.22 18.63 17.14
C THR A 205 31.32 17.80 15.87
N LEU A 206 30.37 17.97 14.96
CA LEU A 206 30.35 17.26 13.68
C LEU A 206 31.33 17.88 12.69
N ASP A 207 32.10 17.04 12.00
CA ASP A 207 32.96 17.44 10.89
C ASP A 207 32.26 17.12 9.56
N PHE A 208 31.64 18.14 8.96
CA PHE A 208 30.93 17.99 7.69
C PHE A 208 31.87 17.89 6.47
N THR A 209 33.19 17.95 6.65
CA THR A 209 34.14 17.65 5.57
C THR A 209 34.32 16.16 5.37
N GLN A 210 33.97 15.33 6.36
CA GLN A 210 33.96 13.89 6.22
C GLN A 210 32.76 13.40 5.41
N PRO A 211 32.97 12.57 4.38
CA PRO A 211 31.91 12.04 3.55
C PRO A 211 31.05 11.01 4.30
N ALA A 212 29.90 10.66 3.71
CA ALA A 212 29.13 9.51 4.17
C ALA A 212 29.77 8.21 3.64
N GLU A 213 30.08 7.26 4.52
CA GLU A 213 30.64 5.95 4.18
C GLU A 213 29.66 4.79 4.43
N PHE A 214 28.56 5.05 5.15
CA PHE A 214 27.60 4.01 5.54
C PHE A 214 26.17 4.37 5.13
N THR A 215 25.49 3.49 4.39
CA THR A 215 24.07 3.62 4.02
C THR A 215 23.16 2.95 5.03
N ILE A 216 22.12 3.69 5.44
CA ILE A 216 21.09 3.18 6.34
C ILE A 216 19.97 2.64 5.45
N ASP A 217 19.94 1.34 5.24
CA ASP A 217 18.93 0.68 4.39
C ASP A 217 17.59 0.59 5.13
N ASN A 218 17.62 0.16 6.40
CA ASN A 218 16.45 0.08 7.24
C ASN A 218 16.53 1.08 8.39
N MET A 219 15.53 1.94 8.54
CA MET A 219 15.54 2.95 9.59
C MET A 219 15.50 2.35 11.01
N LEU A 220 15.09 1.09 11.17
CA LEU A 220 15.18 0.39 12.47
C LEU A 220 16.62 0.02 12.86
N ASP A 221 17.61 0.11 11.97
CA ASP A 221 19.03 -0.10 12.27
C ASP A 221 19.61 0.96 13.23
N VAL A 222 18.91 2.09 13.39
CA VAL A 222 19.30 3.11 14.35
C VAL A 222 18.97 2.72 15.79
N ILE A 223 18.14 1.70 16.03
CA ILE A 223 17.72 1.31 17.39
C ILE A 223 18.84 0.55 18.09
N ASP A 224 19.20 0.98 19.30
CA ASP A 224 20.26 0.45 20.16
C ASP A 224 21.66 0.34 19.51
N SER A 225 21.85 0.89 18.32
CA SER A 225 23.16 0.96 17.69
C SER A 225 24.05 1.98 18.41
N ALA A 226 25.32 1.97 18.06
CA ALA A 226 26.28 2.95 18.51
C ALA A 226 27.22 3.29 17.35
N VAL A 227 27.93 4.40 17.48
CA VAL A 227 28.99 4.82 16.57
C VAL A 227 30.28 4.99 17.35
N SER A 228 31.40 4.51 16.80
CA SER A 228 32.73 4.75 17.33
C SER A 228 33.36 5.95 16.59
N VAL A 229 33.59 7.04 17.30
CA VAL A 229 34.24 8.24 16.74
C VAL A 229 35.58 8.49 17.40
N THR A 230 36.48 9.16 16.69
CA THR A 230 37.76 9.61 17.27
C THR A 230 37.66 11.07 17.67
N GLN A 231 37.84 11.39 18.95
CA GLN A 231 37.86 12.75 19.46
C GLN A 231 39.13 12.97 20.31
N ASN A 232 39.94 13.96 19.95
CA ASN A 232 41.23 14.24 20.59
C ASN A 232 42.13 12.99 20.69
N ASP A 233 42.27 12.27 19.59
CA ASP A 233 43.03 11.01 19.46
C ASP A 233 42.54 9.85 20.35
N LYS A 234 41.34 9.94 20.91
CA LYS A 234 40.71 8.88 21.71
C LYS A 234 39.43 8.36 21.06
N ALA A 235 39.23 7.05 21.13
CA ALA A 235 37.99 6.43 20.72
C ALA A 235 36.87 6.76 21.73
N VAL A 236 35.78 7.34 21.24
CA VAL A 236 34.57 7.67 21.99
C VAL A 236 33.41 6.90 21.40
N ARG A 237 32.67 6.22 22.27
CA ARG A 237 31.42 5.55 21.91
C ARG A 237 30.26 6.54 21.96
N VAL A 238 29.44 6.53 20.92
CA VAL A 238 28.25 7.38 20.82
C VAL A 238 27.02 6.48 20.72
N PRO A 239 26.29 6.26 21.82
CA PRO A 239 25.07 5.46 21.77
C PRO A 239 23.99 6.14 20.95
N SER A 240 23.16 5.33 20.30
CA SER A 240 21.93 5.80 19.67
C SER A 240 21.00 6.47 20.69
N PRO A 241 20.36 7.59 20.33
CA PRO A 241 19.28 8.14 21.13
C PRO A 241 17.98 7.32 20.99
N PHE A 242 17.92 6.34 20.08
CA PHE A 242 16.77 5.48 19.83
C PHE A 242 16.97 4.13 20.54
N SER A 243 16.06 3.79 21.45
CA SER A 243 16.16 2.59 22.29
C SER A 243 15.08 1.57 21.96
N SER A 244 15.34 0.28 22.14
CA SER A 244 14.31 -0.77 22.10
C SER A 244 13.41 -0.81 23.35
N ASP A 245 13.58 0.11 24.31
CA ASP A 245 12.63 0.24 25.42
C ASP A 245 11.25 0.61 24.86
N LEU A 246 10.22 -0.17 25.19
CA LEU A 246 8.88 -0.04 24.60
C LEU A 246 8.28 1.36 24.78
N LEU A 247 8.44 1.96 25.95
CA LEU A 247 7.87 3.28 26.24
C LEU A 247 8.60 4.36 25.43
N LEU A 248 9.92 4.26 25.31
CA LEU A 248 10.69 5.18 24.46
C LEU A 248 10.36 4.96 22.98
N MET A 249 10.31 3.73 22.48
CA MET A 249 9.99 3.41 21.09
C MET A 249 8.65 4.03 20.64
N GLN A 250 7.61 3.90 21.46
CA GLN A 250 6.27 4.44 21.15
C GLN A 250 6.30 5.95 20.86
N HIS A 251 7.13 6.70 21.58
CA HIS A 251 7.26 8.14 21.39
C HIS A 251 8.29 8.53 20.33
N GLN A 252 9.38 7.77 20.24
CA GLN A 252 10.51 8.11 19.38
C GLN A 252 10.28 7.67 17.93
N LEU A 253 9.86 6.42 17.71
CA LEU A 253 9.79 5.85 16.36
C LEU A 253 8.67 6.48 15.54
N THR A 254 7.49 6.67 16.13
CA THR A 254 6.37 7.33 15.42
C THR A 254 6.78 8.70 14.90
N ARG A 255 7.49 9.49 15.72
CA ARG A 255 8.00 10.80 15.30
C ARG A 255 9.14 10.70 14.28
N LEU A 256 10.04 9.73 14.43
CA LEU A 256 11.16 9.53 13.52
C LEU A 256 10.66 9.19 12.11
N PHE A 257 9.84 8.15 12.01
CA PHE A 257 9.31 7.62 10.74
C PHE A 257 8.32 8.56 10.06
N ASP A 258 7.66 9.44 10.81
CA ASP A 258 6.86 10.51 10.20
C ASP A 258 7.73 11.53 9.45
N GLN A 259 8.97 11.74 9.87
CA GLN A 259 9.80 12.85 9.38
C GLN A 259 10.86 12.45 8.35
N VAL A 260 11.26 11.19 8.31
CA VAL A 260 12.41 10.71 7.54
C VAL A 260 12.11 9.43 6.76
N THR A 261 12.92 9.16 5.75
CA THR A 261 12.80 7.98 4.88
C THR A 261 14.16 7.52 4.38
N SER A 262 14.34 6.21 4.21
CA SER A 262 15.50 5.62 3.52
C SER A 262 15.28 5.46 2.01
N ASP A 263 14.10 5.81 1.49
CA ASP A 263 13.79 5.81 0.05
C ASP A 263 13.56 7.24 -0.44
N SER A 264 14.22 7.62 -1.54
CA SER A 264 14.07 8.92 -2.18
C SER A 264 12.86 9.03 -3.12
N ASN A 265 12.17 7.93 -3.40
CA ASN A 265 10.96 7.94 -4.23
C ASN A 265 9.87 8.81 -3.57
N PRO A 266 9.21 9.71 -4.33
CA PRO A 266 8.21 10.63 -3.78
C PRO A 266 6.91 9.92 -3.37
N PHE A 267 6.70 8.69 -3.85
CA PHE A 267 5.60 7.81 -3.45
C PHE A 267 6.03 6.35 -3.62
N SER A 268 5.40 5.45 -2.87
CA SER A 268 5.55 4.01 -3.01
C SER A 268 4.37 3.41 -3.78
N ILE A 269 4.62 2.32 -4.52
CA ILE A 269 3.61 1.54 -5.22
C ILE A 269 3.59 0.12 -4.64
N GLY A 270 2.38 -0.42 -4.45
CA GLY A 270 2.12 -1.79 -4.07
C GLY A 270 2.33 -2.11 -2.60
N GLN A 271 2.61 -1.11 -1.76
CA GLN A 271 2.59 -1.30 -0.32
C GLN A 271 1.14 -1.45 0.16
N VAL A 272 0.93 -2.39 1.08
CA VAL A 272 -0.38 -2.71 1.64
C VAL A 272 -0.70 -1.82 2.84
N ASN A 273 -1.86 -1.20 2.80
CA ASN A 273 -2.41 -0.42 3.90
C ASN A 273 -2.97 -1.35 4.97
N ILE A 274 -2.15 -1.66 5.98
CA ILE A 274 -2.49 -2.58 7.07
C ILE A 274 -3.61 -2.09 7.98
N ASN A 275 -3.99 -0.81 7.89
CA ASN A 275 -5.11 -0.29 8.67
C ASN A 275 -6.47 -0.58 8.01
N MET A 276 -6.49 -0.93 6.72
CA MET A 276 -7.72 -1.15 5.95
C MET A 276 -7.76 -2.47 5.18
N ALA A 277 -6.63 -3.15 5.02
CA ALA A 277 -6.53 -4.41 4.29
C ALA A 277 -7.37 -5.52 4.95
N PRO A 278 -8.18 -6.27 4.17
CA PRO A 278 -8.86 -7.47 4.65
C PRO A 278 -7.88 -8.63 4.87
N GLU A 279 -8.35 -9.70 5.52
CA GLU A 279 -7.57 -10.87 5.90
C GLU A 279 -6.76 -11.46 4.74
N GLU A 280 -7.38 -11.67 3.59
CA GLU A 280 -6.77 -12.27 2.40
C GLU A 280 -5.62 -11.41 1.87
N VAL A 281 -5.74 -10.08 1.96
CA VAL A 281 -4.69 -9.14 1.55
C VAL A 281 -3.58 -9.09 2.60
N LEU A 282 -3.90 -9.17 3.89
CA LEU A 282 -2.89 -9.26 4.95
C LEU A 282 -2.05 -10.52 4.81
N LEU A 283 -2.69 -11.68 4.61
CA LEU A 283 -2.03 -12.97 4.41
C LEU A 283 -1.22 -13.04 3.12
N ALA A 284 -1.48 -12.15 2.17
CA ALA A 284 -0.67 -12.02 0.96
C ALA A 284 0.69 -11.38 1.22
N VAL A 285 0.84 -10.57 2.26
CA VAL A 285 2.09 -9.87 2.57
C VAL A 285 3.13 -10.87 3.08
N PRO A 286 4.33 -10.93 2.47
CA PRO A 286 5.41 -11.77 2.96
C PRO A 286 5.75 -11.48 4.43
N GLY A 287 5.66 -12.51 5.28
CA GLY A 287 5.96 -12.41 6.70
C GLY A 287 4.76 -12.12 7.61
N ILE A 288 3.55 -11.98 7.08
CA ILE A 288 2.31 -11.99 7.86
C ILE A 288 1.70 -13.39 7.81
N ASP A 289 1.60 -14.04 8.98
CA ASP A 289 0.89 -15.31 9.17
C ASP A 289 -0.53 -15.08 9.72
N GLU A 290 -1.30 -16.16 9.88
CA GLU A 290 -2.68 -16.11 10.39
C GLU A 290 -2.78 -15.45 11.78
N ASP A 291 -1.85 -15.76 12.69
CA ASP A 291 -1.83 -15.17 14.04
C ASP A 291 -1.55 -13.66 14.02
N LEU A 292 -0.62 -13.21 13.18
CA LEU A 292 -0.36 -11.78 13.02
C LEU A 292 -1.52 -11.08 12.28
N ALA A 293 -2.12 -11.71 11.27
CA ALA A 293 -3.28 -11.17 10.56
C ALA A 293 -4.47 -10.97 11.52
N ASP A 294 -4.79 -11.97 12.35
CA ASP A 294 -5.84 -11.90 13.37
C ASP A 294 -5.60 -10.74 14.36
N LYS A 295 -4.36 -10.57 14.81
CA LYS A 295 -3.98 -9.45 15.70
C LYS A 295 -4.15 -8.09 15.02
N ILE A 296 -3.80 -7.98 13.74
CA ILE A 296 -3.99 -6.76 12.97
C ILE A 296 -5.47 -6.47 12.78
N LEU A 297 -6.28 -7.44 12.39
CA LEU A 297 -7.73 -7.30 12.22
C LEU A 297 -8.40 -6.89 13.55
N ALA A 298 -8.03 -7.54 14.65
CA ALA A 298 -8.49 -7.15 15.98
C ALA A 298 -8.08 -5.71 16.33
N ALA A 299 -6.88 -5.28 15.95
CA ALA A 299 -6.44 -3.90 16.13
C ALA A 299 -7.24 -2.92 15.25
N GLN A 300 -7.54 -3.26 14.00
CA GLN A 300 -8.36 -2.44 13.08
C GLN A 300 -9.76 -2.19 13.65
N VAL A 301 -10.43 -3.21 14.18
CA VAL A 301 -11.77 -3.09 14.79
C VAL A 301 -11.75 -2.20 16.04
N ASN A 302 -10.67 -2.29 16.82
CA ASN A 302 -10.49 -1.50 18.04
C ASN A 302 -9.94 -0.07 17.78
N ALA A 303 -9.88 0.37 16.52
CA ALA A 303 -9.50 1.73 16.18
C ALA A 303 -10.54 2.72 16.73
N SER A 304 -10.24 3.30 17.89
CA SER A 304 -10.87 4.54 18.40
C SER A 304 -10.02 5.75 17.98
N ASP A 305 -10.43 6.99 18.32
CA ASP A 305 -9.76 8.31 18.11
C ASP A 305 -8.22 8.36 18.35
N SER A 306 -7.61 7.27 18.81
CA SER A 306 -6.18 6.95 18.75
C SER A 306 -5.55 6.83 17.35
N GLU A 307 -6.29 7.11 16.25
CA GLU A 307 -5.79 7.07 14.85
C GLU A 307 -4.42 7.72 14.68
N SER A 308 -4.13 8.78 15.46
CA SER A 308 -2.86 9.51 15.39
C SER A 308 -1.60 8.66 15.65
N ARG A 309 -1.73 7.49 16.31
CA ARG A 309 -0.59 6.62 16.63
C ARG A 309 -0.31 5.53 15.59
N ARG A 310 -1.25 5.24 14.70
CA ARG A 310 -1.12 4.20 13.64
C ARG A 310 -0.92 4.78 12.25
N ASN A 311 -0.31 5.96 12.18
CA ASN A 311 0.00 6.67 10.92
C ASN A 311 1.28 6.20 10.23
N HIS A 312 1.95 5.19 10.77
CA HIS A 312 3.08 4.53 10.13
C HIS A 312 3.10 3.04 10.51
N PRO A 313 3.50 2.10 9.62
CA PRO A 313 3.50 0.65 9.89
C PRO A 313 4.28 0.20 11.12
N VAL A 314 5.19 1.05 11.63
CA VAL A 314 5.96 0.79 12.85
C VAL A 314 5.08 0.60 14.09
N TRP A 315 3.78 0.93 14.02
CA TRP A 315 2.85 0.65 15.11
C TRP A 315 2.76 -0.85 15.46
N LEU A 316 2.98 -1.76 14.51
CA LEU A 316 3.06 -3.20 14.80
C LEU A 316 4.18 -3.51 15.80
N LEU A 317 5.32 -2.83 15.69
CA LEU A 317 6.43 -2.96 16.62
C LEU A 317 6.14 -2.25 17.95
N THR A 318 5.63 -1.02 17.91
CA THR A 318 5.45 -0.22 19.13
C THR A 318 4.27 -0.68 20.00
N GLU A 319 3.31 -1.41 19.43
CA GLU A 319 2.25 -2.12 20.15
C GLU A 319 2.62 -3.58 20.53
N GLY A 320 3.82 -4.03 20.15
CA GLY A 320 4.35 -5.34 20.55
C GLY A 320 3.78 -6.53 19.78
N LEU A 321 3.19 -6.32 18.61
CA LEU A 321 2.70 -7.40 17.74
C LEU A 321 3.85 -8.13 17.06
N VAL A 322 4.94 -7.43 16.76
CA VAL A 322 6.15 -7.99 16.13
C VAL A 322 7.43 -7.51 16.83
N ASN A 323 8.52 -8.24 16.63
CA ASN A 323 9.86 -7.83 17.07
C ASN A 323 10.60 -7.02 15.96
N ILE A 324 11.75 -6.45 16.29
CA ILE A 324 12.55 -5.63 15.35
C ILE A 324 12.93 -6.42 14.08
N PRO A 325 13.50 -7.64 14.14
CA PRO A 325 13.80 -8.43 12.94
C PRO A 325 12.60 -8.64 12.02
N THR A 326 11.44 -9.03 12.57
CA THR A 326 10.21 -9.21 11.80
C THR A 326 9.75 -7.89 11.19
N MET A 327 9.74 -6.79 11.96
CA MET A 327 9.34 -5.47 11.46
C MET A 327 10.24 -4.99 10.30
N LYS A 328 11.55 -5.28 10.35
CA LYS A 328 12.47 -4.93 9.26
C LYS A 328 12.07 -5.57 7.93
N ASN A 329 11.64 -6.83 7.97
CA ASN A 329 11.18 -7.57 6.79
C ASN A 329 9.80 -7.11 6.31
N LEU A 330 8.94 -6.66 7.23
CA LEU A 330 7.60 -6.18 6.89
C LEU A 330 7.61 -4.77 6.29
N LEU A 331 8.44 -3.85 6.79
CA LEU A 331 8.43 -2.43 6.39
C LEU A 331 8.38 -2.16 4.87
N PRO A 332 9.14 -2.86 4.01
CA PRO A 332 9.10 -2.64 2.56
C PRO A 332 7.73 -2.88 1.92
N HIS A 333 6.89 -3.71 2.55
CA HIS A 333 5.60 -4.15 2.00
C HIS A 333 4.39 -3.38 2.55
N LEU A 334 4.59 -2.52 3.55
CA LEU A 334 3.49 -1.94 4.31
C LEU A 334 3.44 -0.42 4.22
N ASN A 335 2.22 0.12 4.24
CA ASN A 335 1.92 1.50 4.56
C ASN A 335 0.69 1.53 5.50
N THR A 336 0.24 2.72 5.87
CA THR A 336 -0.93 2.94 6.76
C THR A 336 -1.91 3.95 6.17
N GLY A 337 -1.77 4.23 4.88
CA GLY A 337 -2.55 5.20 4.14
C GLY A 337 -2.55 4.86 2.66
N GLY A 338 -3.02 5.79 1.86
CA GLY A 338 -2.99 5.66 0.41
C GLY A 338 -3.54 6.93 -0.21
N ASP A 339 -3.03 7.23 -1.39
CA ASP A 339 -3.37 8.41 -2.17
C ASP A 339 -4.04 8.04 -3.50
N VAL A 340 -4.34 6.75 -3.71
CA VAL A 340 -5.05 6.27 -4.90
C VAL A 340 -6.36 5.64 -4.44
N PHE A 341 -7.47 6.23 -4.88
CA PHE A 341 -8.79 5.85 -4.43
C PHE A 341 -9.67 5.43 -5.60
N ARG A 342 -10.38 4.32 -5.43
CA ARG A 342 -11.50 3.95 -6.29
C ARG A 342 -12.80 4.42 -5.67
N ALA A 343 -13.60 5.12 -6.44
CA ALA A 343 -14.91 5.58 -6.02
C ALA A 343 -15.99 5.15 -6.99
N GLU A 344 -17.13 4.80 -6.41
CA GLU A 344 -18.36 4.57 -7.16
C GLU A 344 -19.29 5.77 -6.98
N PHE A 345 -19.80 6.26 -8.09
CA PHE A 345 -20.68 7.41 -8.18
C PHE A 345 -22.02 6.99 -8.72
N TRP A 346 -23.08 7.51 -8.09
CA TRP A 346 -24.45 7.28 -8.49
C TRP A 346 -25.21 8.59 -8.47
N GLY A 347 -25.86 8.86 -9.60
CA GLY A 347 -26.74 10.00 -9.78
C GLY A 347 -28.11 9.53 -10.22
N ARG A 348 -29.14 10.24 -9.77
CA ARG A 348 -30.52 10.02 -10.22
C ARG A 348 -31.06 11.30 -10.85
N SER A 349 -31.72 11.19 -11.99
CA SER A 349 -32.39 12.34 -12.62
C SER A 349 -33.60 12.80 -11.79
N ASP A 350 -33.98 14.09 -11.93
CA ASP A 350 -35.10 14.71 -11.21
C ASP A 350 -36.45 14.02 -11.49
N ASP A 351 -36.63 13.49 -12.71
CA ASP A 351 -37.81 12.73 -13.09
C ASP A 351 -37.84 11.32 -12.47
N ARG A 352 -36.79 10.93 -11.74
CA ARG A 352 -36.60 9.64 -11.06
C ARG A 352 -36.51 8.42 -11.98
N HIS A 353 -36.40 8.60 -13.30
CA HIS A 353 -36.38 7.52 -14.29
C HIS A 353 -34.95 7.18 -14.79
N GLY A 354 -34.02 8.13 -14.77
CA GLY A 354 -32.63 7.93 -15.13
C GLY A 354 -31.75 7.66 -13.91
N ILE A 355 -30.94 6.60 -13.97
CA ILE A 355 -29.86 6.33 -13.04
C ILE A 355 -28.57 6.36 -13.86
N TYR A 356 -27.60 7.12 -13.39
CA TYR A 356 -26.22 7.07 -13.88
C TYR A 356 -25.34 6.50 -12.80
N ARG A 357 -24.60 5.45 -13.14
CA ARG A 357 -23.64 4.80 -12.26
C ARG A 357 -22.30 4.73 -12.98
N CYS A 358 -21.26 5.25 -12.35
CA CYS A 358 -19.90 5.09 -12.85
C CYS A 358 -18.93 4.76 -11.71
N GLU A 359 -17.84 4.13 -12.08
CA GLU A 359 -16.70 3.88 -11.21
C GLU A 359 -15.51 4.66 -11.75
N ALA A 360 -14.76 5.33 -10.87
CA ALA A 360 -13.52 6.00 -11.25
C ALA A 360 -12.40 5.69 -10.27
N VAL A 361 -11.17 5.66 -10.78
CA VAL A 361 -9.96 5.66 -9.95
C VAL A 361 -9.32 7.04 -10.05
N VAL A 362 -9.03 7.62 -8.88
CA VAL A 362 -8.37 8.91 -8.73
C VAL A 362 -7.01 8.68 -8.08
N ASP A 363 -5.96 9.02 -8.80
CA ASP A 363 -4.59 9.03 -8.32
C ASP A 363 -4.22 10.44 -7.83
N ALA A 364 -4.02 10.58 -6.52
CA ALA A 364 -3.62 11.80 -5.83
C ALA A 364 -2.17 11.74 -5.31
N THR A 365 -1.33 10.86 -5.87
CA THR A 365 0.11 10.80 -5.52
C THR A 365 0.88 12.05 -5.98
N GLY A 366 0.39 12.73 -7.01
CA GLY A 366 0.94 13.99 -7.51
C GLY A 366 0.30 15.24 -6.91
N LEU A 367 0.91 16.41 -7.16
CA LEU A 367 0.38 17.72 -6.73
C LEU A 367 -1.04 18.03 -7.24
N SER A 368 -1.46 17.38 -8.32
CA SER A 368 -2.81 17.46 -8.85
C SER A 368 -3.33 16.05 -9.05
N ALA A 369 -4.49 15.77 -8.46
CA ALA A 369 -5.17 14.50 -8.61
C ALA A 369 -5.55 14.25 -10.07
N ARG A 370 -5.45 13.00 -10.51
CA ARG A 370 -5.71 12.56 -11.88
C ARG A 370 -6.73 11.45 -11.87
N GLN A 371 -7.74 11.54 -12.72
CA GLN A 371 -8.60 10.40 -13.03
C GLN A 371 -7.83 9.45 -13.94
N THR A 372 -7.48 8.27 -13.45
CA THR A 372 -6.70 7.25 -14.19
C THR A 372 -7.57 6.18 -14.82
N TYR A 373 -8.81 6.04 -14.34
CA TYR A 373 -9.79 5.08 -14.83
C TYR A 373 -11.20 5.64 -14.69
N LEU A 374 -12.07 5.29 -15.63
CA LEU A 374 -13.51 5.55 -15.58
C LEU A 374 -14.24 4.44 -16.33
N ARG A 375 -15.21 3.82 -15.69
CA ARG A 375 -16.13 2.86 -16.30
C ARG A 375 -17.56 3.28 -16.01
N GLU A 376 -18.37 3.37 -17.05
CA GLU A 376 -19.81 3.53 -16.91
C GLU A 376 -20.44 2.15 -16.68
N LEU A 377 -21.15 2.01 -15.57
CA LEU A 377 -21.75 0.74 -15.12
C LEU A 377 -23.22 0.64 -15.54
N GLU A 378 -23.96 1.74 -15.45
CA GLU A 378 -25.35 1.83 -15.88
C GLU A 378 -25.69 3.23 -16.35
N VAL A 379 -26.22 3.34 -17.57
CA VAL A 379 -26.66 4.61 -18.18
C VAL A 379 -28.13 4.45 -18.55
N GLY A 380 -29.03 4.55 -17.58
CA GLY A 380 -30.46 4.70 -17.87
C GLY A 380 -30.73 6.13 -18.33
N LYS A 381 -31.33 6.32 -19.52
CA LYS A 381 -31.75 7.62 -20.14
C LYS A 381 -31.27 8.87 -19.38
N TRP A 382 -29.97 9.15 -19.45
CA TRP A 382 -29.38 10.30 -18.79
C TRP A 382 -29.46 11.51 -19.74
N PRO A 383 -30.19 12.58 -19.41
CA PRO A 383 -30.54 13.64 -20.38
C PRO A 383 -29.35 14.43 -20.94
N PHE A 384 -28.17 14.39 -20.30
CA PHE A 384 -26.97 15.07 -20.82
C PHE A 384 -26.24 14.32 -21.95
N LEU A 385 -26.39 12.99 -22.05
CA LEU A 385 -25.70 12.19 -23.08
C LEU A 385 -26.50 12.13 -24.39
N GLU A 386 -27.83 12.29 -24.35
CA GLU A 386 -28.66 12.37 -25.57
C GLU A 386 -28.38 13.65 -26.39
N ASN A 387 -27.99 14.76 -25.73
CA ASN A 387 -27.73 16.02 -26.43
C ASN A 387 -26.38 16.06 -27.18
N GLN A 388 -25.38 15.24 -26.82
CA GLN A 388 -24.13 15.17 -27.60
C GLN A 388 -24.25 14.31 -28.86
N ALA A 389 -25.21 13.37 -28.88
CA ALA A 389 -25.52 12.60 -30.08
C ALA A 389 -26.27 13.43 -31.13
N GLN A 390 -27.02 14.46 -30.70
CA GLN A 390 -27.80 15.34 -31.59
C GLN A 390 -27.02 16.54 -32.15
N GLU A 391 -25.82 16.85 -31.63
CA GLU A 391 -24.95 17.91 -32.19
C GLU A 391 -23.96 17.39 -33.26
N LYS A 392 -24.05 16.11 -33.65
CA LYS A 392 -23.25 15.49 -34.72
C LYS A 392 -24.05 14.98 -35.93
N GLU A 393 -25.33 15.34 -36.03
CA GLU A 393 -26.11 15.31 -37.28
C GLU A 393 -26.37 16.74 -37.76
#